data_AF-A0A381NJT3-F1
#
_entry.id   AF-A0A381NJT3-F1
#
_cell.length_a   1.000
_cell.length_b   1.000
_cell.length_c   1.000
_cell.angle_alpha   90.00
_cell.angle_beta   90.00
_cell.angle_gamma   90.00
#
_symmetry.space_group_name_H-M   'P 1'
#
loop_
_entity.id
_entity.type
_entity.pdbx_description
1 polymer ?
#
loop_
_entity_poly.entity_id
_entity_poly.type
_entity_poly.pdbx_seq_one_letter_code
_entity_poly.pdbx_strand_id
1 'polypeptide(L)' 'MVVFFNMLNSMKIRTRHVLEIAIAFTPWLISMYVLYWLEYGEIWTSETAHRGKISVAILAVGMGLSFLIQSYFTKHKQK' A
#
# COMPACT_ATOMS: atom_id res chain seq x y z
N MET A 1 6.35 -12.43 -36.95
CA MET A 1 5.35 -11.43 -36.52
C MET A 1 4.68 -11.79 -35.18
N VAL A 2 4.28 -13.04 -34.95
CA VAL A 2 3.56 -13.49 -33.72
C VAL A 2 4.39 -13.38 -32.43
N VAL A 3 5.70 -13.67 -32.48
CA VAL A 3 6.60 -13.60 -31.32
C VAL A 3 6.72 -12.18 -30.76
N PHE A 4 6.76 -11.17 -31.64
CA PHE A 4 6.88 -9.77 -31.25
C PHE A 4 5.62 -9.26 -30.53
N PHE A 5 4.44 -9.71 -31.00
CA PHE A 5 3.17 -9.39 -30.35
C PHE A 5 3.06 -10.02 -28.97
N ASN A 6 3.54 -11.26 -28.83
CA ASN A 6 3.57 -11.96 -27.55
C ASN A 6 4.52 -11.29 -26.54
N MET A 7 5.67 -10.81 -27.01
CA MET A 7 6.66 -10.07 -26.23
C MET A 7 6.12 -8.71 -25.76
N LEU A 8 5.42 -7.99 -26.65
CA LEU A 8 4.74 -6.73 -26.30
C LEU A 8 3.64 -6.94 -25.24
N ASN A 9 2.88 -8.04 -25.37
CA ASN A 9 1.83 -8.38 -24.42
C ASN A 9 2.39 -8.74 -23.03
N SER A 10 3.51 -9.48 -22.98
CA SER A 10 4.26 -9.79 -21.75
C SER A 10 4.73 -8.52 -21.03
N MET A 11 5.27 -7.54 -21.77
CA MET A 11 5.68 -6.25 -21.19
C MET A 11 4.48 -5.50 -20.60
N LYS A 12 3.35 -5.48 -21.31
CA LYS A 12 2.11 -4.81 -20.86
C LYS A 12 1.54 -5.43 -19.58
N ILE A 13 1.60 -6.76 -19.47
CA ILE A 13 1.21 -7.51 -18.27
C ILE A 13 2.14 -7.18 -17.11
N ARG A 14 3.44 -7.08 -17.34
CA ARG A 14 4.43 -6.70 -16.32
C ARG A 14 4.21 -5.27 -15.83
N THR A 15 3.96 -4.33 -16.72
CA THR A 15 3.67 -2.92 -16.36
C THR A 15 2.41 -2.80 -15.52
N ARG A 16 1.34 -3.54 -15.87
CA ARG A 16 0.13 -3.61 -15.02
C ARG A 16 0.47 -4.13 -13.64
N HIS A 17 1.24 -5.22 -13.54
CA HIS A 17 1.58 -5.79 -12.25
C HIS A 17 2.40 -4.83 -11.37
N VAL A 18 3.33 -4.08 -11.96
CA VAL A 18 4.07 -3.02 -11.25
C VAL A 18 3.13 -1.91 -10.77
N LEU A 19 2.13 -1.54 -11.58
CA LEU A 19 1.13 -0.53 -11.21
C LEU A 19 0.23 -1.02 -10.07
N GLU A 20 -0.16 -2.29 -10.07
CA GLU A 20 -0.93 -2.92 -8.99
C GLU A 20 -0.14 -2.90 -7.66
N ILE A 21 1.16 -3.21 -7.72
CA ILE A 21 2.06 -3.14 -6.57
C ILE A 21 2.22 -1.69 -6.08
N ALA A 22 2.37 -0.73 -6.99
CA ALA A 22 2.45 0.68 -6.64
C ALA A 22 1.17 1.17 -5.93
N ILE A 23 -0.01 0.76 -6.42
CA ILE A 23 -1.31 1.07 -5.80
C ILE A 23 -1.43 0.41 -4.43
N ALA A 24 -0.95 -0.82 -4.27
CA ALA A 24 -0.92 -1.51 -2.98
C ALA A 24 -0.01 -0.83 -1.95
N PHE A 25 1.00 -0.08 -2.41
CA PHE A 25 1.92 0.68 -1.56
C PHE A 25 1.35 2.03 -1.10
N THR A 26 0.40 2.59 -1.85
CA THR A 26 -0.26 3.86 -1.53
C THR A 26 -0.83 3.94 -0.11
N PRO A 27 -1.63 2.97 0.39
CA PRO A 27 -2.16 3.03 1.75
C PRO A 27 -1.07 3.00 2.84
N TRP A 28 0.05 2.33 2.59
CA TRP A 28 1.19 2.35 3.50
C TRP A 28 1.85 3.74 3.56
N LEU A 29 2.04 4.39 2.40
CA LEU A 29 2.56 5.76 2.33
C LEU A 29 1.61 6.75 3.04
N ILE A 30 0.30 6.58 2.87
CA ILE A 30 -0.72 7.38 3.55
C ILE A 30 -0.62 7.20 5.07
N SER A 31 -0.49 5.97 5.58
CA SER A 31 -0.28 5.73 7.02
C SER A 31 0.97 6.44 7.55
N MET A 32 2.06 6.41 6.79
CA MET A 32 3.31 7.10 7.13
C MET A 32 3.12 8.63 7.18
N TYR A 33 2.41 9.19 6.21
CA TYR A 33 2.11 10.62 6.15
C TYR A 33 1.16 11.06 7.28
N VAL A 34 0.13 10.26 7.60
CA VAL A 34 -0.79 10.52 8.70
C VAL A 34 -0.05 10.51 10.04
N LEU A 35 0.88 9.56 10.24
CA LEU A 35 1.74 9.54 11.42
C LEU A 35 2.61 10.79 11.52
N TYR A 36 3.25 11.17 10.42
CA TYR A 36 4.05 12.39 10.36
C TYR A 36 3.22 13.63 10.66
N TRP A 37 2.01 13.72 10.11
CA TRP A 37 1.09 14.84 10.34
C TRP A 37 0.64 14.92 11.81
N LEU A 38 0.35 13.78 12.44
CA LEU A 38 0.01 13.72 13.87
C LEU A 38 1.18 14.11 14.78
N GLU A 39 2.39 13.70 14.41
CA GLU A 39 3.64 14.06 15.11
C GLU A 39 3.92 15.57 14.97
N TYR A 40 3.76 16.12 13.77
CA TYR A 40 4.09 17.50 13.43
C TYR A 40 3.04 18.51 13.90
N GLY A 41 1.78 18.10 13.98
CA GLY A 41 0.68 18.99 14.39
C GLY A 41 0.62 19.32 15.88
N GLU A 42 1.60 18.92 16.70
CA GLU A 42 1.62 19.09 18.17
C GLU A 42 0.36 18.60 18.91
N ILE A 43 -0.50 17.83 18.23
CA ILE A 43 -1.71 17.23 18.79
C ILE A 43 -1.35 16.16 19.84
N TRP A 44 -0.10 15.69 19.82
CA TRP A 44 0.55 14.90 20.88
C TRP A 44 1.38 15.81 21.79
N THR A 45 0.71 16.55 22.67
CA THR A 45 1.37 17.10 23.86
C THR A 45 1.74 15.94 24.80
N SER A 46 2.84 16.10 25.52
CA SER A 46 3.61 15.07 26.26
C SER A 46 2.84 14.27 27.34
N GLU A 47 1.54 14.46 27.52
CA GLU A 47 0.71 13.86 28.58
C GLU A 47 -0.04 12.57 28.17
N THR A 48 -0.09 12.18 26.89
CA THR A 48 -0.86 11.00 26.47
C THR A 48 -0.01 9.72 26.37
N ALA A 49 -0.05 8.91 27.44
CA ALA A 49 0.59 7.58 27.56
C ALA A 49 0.12 6.49 26.54
N HIS A 50 -0.66 6.85 25.52
CA HIS A 50 -1.14 5.94 24.47
C HIS A 50 -0.44 6.11 23.11
N ARG A 51 0.61 6.94 23.04
CA ARG A 51 1.41 7.22 21.83
C ARG A 51 1.68 5.97 20.97
N GLY A 52 2.28 4.96 21.60
CA GLY A 52 2.74 3.76 20.90
C GLY A 52 1.60 2.90 20.31
N LYS A 53 0.46 2.82 21.00
CA LYS A 53 -0.66 1.98 20.57
C LYS A 53 -1.34 2.52 19.32
N ILE A 54 -1.47 3.84 19.21
CA ILE A 54 -2.07 4.49 18.04
C ILE A 54 -1.15 4.36 16.82
N SER A 55 0.17 4.48 17.01
CA SER A 55 1.12 4.25 15.91
C SER A 55 1.09 2.82 15.38
N VAL A 56 1.05 1.84 16.28
CA VAL A 56 0.94 0.43 15.91
C VAL A 56 -0.40 0.16 15.22
N ALA A 57 -1.50 0.76 15.68
CA ALA A 57 -2.81 0.63 15.03
C ALA A 57 -2.79 1.18 13.59
N ILE A 58 -2.22 2.37 13.37
CA ILE A 58 -2.14 3.01 12.04
C ILE A 58 -1.25 2.20 11.08
N LEU A 59 -0.14 1.65 11.59
CA LEU A 59 0.73 0.76 10.82
C LEU A 59 0.07 -0.57 10.50
N ALA A 60 -0.60 -1.19 11.48
CA ALA A 60 -1.32 -2.44 11.28
C ALA A 60 -2.46 -2.29 10.27
N VAL A 61 -3.18 -1.17 10.30
CA VAL A 61 -4.20 -0.83 9.31
C VAL A 61 -3.58 -0.63 7.93
N GLY A 62 -2.46 0.11 7.82
CA GLY A 62 -1.75 0.31 6.55
C GLY A 62 -1.25 -1.01 5.93
N MET A 63 -0.67 -1.90 6.74
CA MET A 63 -0.28 -3.24 6.31
C MET A 63 -1.48 -4.11 5.93
N GLY A 64 -2.55 -4.09 6.73
CA GLY A 64 -3.77 -4.84 6.47
C GLY A 64 -4.41 -4.45 5.14
N LEU A 65 -4.51 -3.15 4.86
CA LEU A 65 -5.00 -2.63 3.57
C LEU A 65 -4.10 -3.03 2.40
N SER A 66 -2.78 -2.96 2.57
CA SER A 66 -1.82 -3.40 1.55
C SER A 66 -2.01 -4.89 1.22
N PHE A 67 -2.21 -5.73 2.25
CA PHE A 67 -2.44 -7.16 2.10
C PHE A 67 -3.80 -7.48 1.45
N LEU A 68 -4.85 -6.73 1.80
CA LEU A 68 -6.18 -6.87 1.18
C LEU A 68 -6.15 -6.50 -0.31
N ILE A 69 -5.46 -5.42 -0.68
CA ILE A 69 -5.30 -5.01 -2.08
C ILE A 69 -4.54 -6.09 -2.86
N GLN A 70 -3.43 -6.57 -2.30
CA GLN A 70 -2.64 -7.64 -2.94
C GLN A 70 -3.44 -8.96 -3.07
N SER A 71 -4.24 -9.31 -2.07
CA SER A 71 -5.15 -10.45 -2.10
C SER A 71 -6.24 -10.29 -3.15
N TYR A 72 -6.83 -9.09 -3.28
CA TYR A 72 -7.84 -8.79 -4.28
C TYR A 72 -7.30 -8.96 -5.71
N PHE A 73 -6.10 -8.43 -5.99
CA PHE A 73 -5.44 -8.61 -7.29
C PHE A 73 -5.08 -10.07 -7.58
N THR A 74 -4.61 -10.80 -6.57
CA THR A 74 -4.29 -12.24 -6.72
C THR A 74 -5.55 -13.05 -7.03
N LYS A 75 -6.68 -12.72 -6.40
CA LYS A 75 -7.97 -13.36 -6.65
C LYS A 75 -8.53 -13.05 -8.04
N HIS A 76 -8.26 -11.85 -8.55
CA HIS A 76 -8.67 -11.43 -9.90
C HIS A 76 -7.83 -12.05 -11.03
N LYS A 77 -6.65 -12.61 -10.71
CA LYS A 77 -5.81 -13.38 -11.66
C LYS A 77 -6.24 -14.84 -11.82
N GLN A 78 -7.06 -15.37 -10.90
CA GLN A 78 -7.51 -16.76 -10.87
C GLN A 78 -8.88 -16.99 -11.53
N LYS A 79 -9.53 -15.93 -12.03
CA LYS A 79 -10.81 -15.99 -12.75
C LYS A 79 -10.63 -15.51 -14.18
#